data_AF-A0A370NRW9-F1
#
_entry.id   AF-A0A370NRW9-F1
#
_cell.length_a   1.000
_cell.length_b   1.000
_cell.length_c   1.000
_cell.angle_alpha   90.00
_cell.angle_beta   90.00
_cell.angle_gamma   90.00
#
_symmetry.space_group_name_H-M   'P 1'
#
loop_
_entity.id
_entity.type
_entity.pdbx_description
1 polymer ?
#
loop_
_entity_poly.entity_id
_entity_poly.type
_entity_poly.pdbx_seq_one_letter_code
_entity_poly.pdbx_strand_id
1 'polypeptide(L)'
;MVGRVGFPNRAVYATSKWGIVGLTKSLSMELRDDGIRVNCIQPGAVDNARFHGVIKARADASGRTPEAEIDLALASQSVKKLVDMEGIAALARFSAVTWALPSRDRRSRSTAMPKLQPSPCVIPGRVCCD
;
A
#
# COMPACT_ATOMS: atom_id res chain seq x y z
N MET A 1 2.55 3.32 5.49
CA MET A 1 2.79 2.73 6.85
C MET A 1 1.51 2.32 7.57
N VAL A 2 0.52 3.20 7.75
CA VAL A 2 -0.71 2.89 8.53
C VAL A 2 -1.67 1.88 7.86
N GLY A 3 -1.43 1.52 6.59
CA GLY A 3 -2.16 0.46 5.88
C GLY A 3 -1.61 -0.96 6.08
N ARG A 4 -0.50 -1.11 6.83
CA ARG A 4 0.17 -2.42 7.04
C ARG A 4 0.72 -2.60 8.46
N VAL A 5 0.74 -1.54 9.27
CA VAL A 5 1.23 -1.52 10.65
C VAL A 5 0.22 -0.77 11.52
N GLY A 6 0.02 -1.24 12.75
CA GLY A 6 -0.85 -0.61 13.73
C GLY A 6 -0.24 0.68 14.32
N PHE A 7 -1.10 1.67 14.56
CA PHE A 7 -0.70 2.92 15.23
C PHE A 7 -1.69 3.21 16.37
N PRO A 8 -1.22 3.31 17.63
CA PRO A 8 -2.07 3.68 18.75
C PRO A 8 -2.84 4.98 18.49
N ASN A 9 -4.06 5.08 19.02
CA ASN A 9 -4.97 6.22 18.87
C ASN A 9 -5.36 6.55 17.42
N ARG A 10 -5.23 5.59 16.50
CA ARG A 10 -5.58 5.74 15.08
C ARG A 10 -6.39 4.55 14.54
N ALA A 11 -7.11 3.83 15.40
CA ALA A 11 -7.81 2.59 15.03
C ALA A 11 -8.69 2.74 13.78
N VAL A 12 -9.59 3.74 13.76
CA VAL A 12 -10.48 3.99 12.62
C VAL A 12 -9.68 4.27 11.34
N TYR A 13 -8.64 5.10 11.42
CA TYR A 13 -7.80 5.43 10.28
C TYR A 13 -7.00 4.21 9.79
N ALA A 14 -6.45 3.41 10.70
CA ALA A 14 -5.72 2.19 10.39
C ALA A 14 -6.61 1.15 9.72
N THR A 15 -7.77 0.83 10.30
CA THR A 15 -8.73 -0.11 9.73
C THR A 15 -9.12 0.29 8.30
N SER A 16 -9.47 1.57 8.09
CA SER A 16 -9.82 2.07 6.75
C SER A 16 -8.66 1.94 5.75
N LYS A 17 -7.41 2.19 6.19
CA LYS A 17 -6.24 2.06 5.30
C LYS A 17 -5.86 0.62 5.02
N TRP A 18 -6.07 -0.31 5.94
CA TRP A 18 -5.93 -1.74 5.70
C TRP A 18 -6.99 -2.25 4.72
N GLY A 19 -8.23 -1.79 4.87
CA GLY A 19 -9.32 -2.10 3.94
C GLY A 19 -9.00 -1.69 2.50
N ILE A 20 -8.41 -0.51 2.30
CA ILE A 20 -7.96 -0.06 0.97
C ILE A 20 -6.89 -1.00 0.38
N VAL A 21 -5.97 -1.56 1.19
CA VAL A 21 -4.97 -2.52 0.69
C VAL A 21 -5.64 -3.81 0.21
N GLY A 22 -6.54 -4.38 1.01
CA GLY A 22 -7.28 -5.58 0.65
C GLY A 22 -8.16 -5.38 -0.60
N LEU A 23 -8.83 -4.23 -0.68
CA LEU A 23 -9.64 -3.85 -1.84
C LEU A 23 -8.79 -3.75 -3.10
N THR A 24 -7.65 -3.06 -3.03
CA THR A 24 -6.70 -2.93 -4.16
C THR A 24 -6.27 -4.30 -4.66
N LYS A 25 -5.95 -5.23 -3.75
CA LYS A 25 -5.53 -6.58 -4.10
C LYS A 25 -6.66 -7.36 -4.78
N SER A 26 -7.87 -7.30 -4.25
CA SER A 26 -9.04 -7.99 -4.80
C SER A 26 -9.36 -7.50 -6.21
N LEU A 27 -9.49 -6.18 -6.38
CA LEU A 27 -9.76 -5.56 -7.69
C LEU A 27 -8.65 -5.85 -8.72
N SER A 28 -7.39 -5.92 -8.29
CA SER A 28 -6.29 -6.28 -9.21
C SER A 28 -6.42 -7.68 -9.79
N MET A 29 -7.08 -8.61 -9.09
CA MET A 29 -7.30 -9.97 -9.55
C MET A 29 -8.58 -10.08 -10.39
N GLU A 30 -9.64 -9.37 -9.99
CA GLU A 30 -10.93 -9.35 -10.68
C GLU A 30 -10.84 -8.69 -12.06
N LEU A 31 -10.13 -7.56 -12.16
CA LEU A 31 -10.09 -6.74 -13.38
C LEU A 31 -8.91 -7.07 -14.31
N ARG A 32 -8.12 -8.10 -13.99
CA ARG A 32 -6.92 -8.44 -14.77
C ARG A 32 -7.27 -8.89 -16.19
N ASP A 33 -8.39 -9.59 -16.36
CA ASP A 33 -8.82 -10.16 -17.65
C ASP A 33 -9.34 -9.04 -18.58
N ASP A 34 -9.81 -7.93 -17.99
CA ASP A 34 -10.14 -6.69 -18.69
C ASP A 34 -8.88 -5.87 -19.05
N GLY A 35 -7.70 -6.27 -18.56
CA GLY A 35 -6.43 -5.57 -18.75
C GLY A 35 -6.30 -4.31 -17.90
N ILE A 36 -7.09 -4.19 -16.83
CA ILE A 36 -7.03 -3.06 -15.88
C ILE A 36 -6.08 -3.44 -14.74
N ARG A 37 -5.16 -2.53 -14.41
CA ARG A 37 -4.23 -2.68 -13.28
C ARG A 37 -4.67 -1.80 -12.12
N VAL A 38 -4.60 -2.32 -10.91
CA VAL A 38 -4.96 -1.60 -9.69
C VAL A 38 -3.77 -1.64 -8.73
N ASN A 39 -3.29 -0.46 -8.32
CA ASN A 39 -2.15 -0.29 -7.41
C ASN A 39 -2.51 0.68 -6.29
N CYS A 40 -1.87 0.52 -5.13
CA CYS A 40 -2.03 1.41 -3.98
C CYS A 40 -0.67 1.96 -3.56
N ILE A 41 -0.53 3.29 -3.55
CA ILE A 41 0.67 3.97 -3.08
C ILE A 41 0.48 4.38 -1.62
N GLN A 42 1.44 4.01 -0.77
CA GLN A 42 1.35 4.18 0.67
C GLN A 42 2.52 5.01 1.20
N PRO A 43 2.47 6.34 1.06
CA PRO A 43 3.58 7.20 1.50
C PRO A 43 3.75 7.18 3.03
N GLY A 44 4.96 7.58 3.45
CA GLY A 44 5.32 7.87 4.83
C GLY A 44 4.90 9.29 5.24
N ALA A 45 5.66 9.90 6.15
CA ALA A 45 5.53 11.33 6.42
C ALA A 45 5.99 12.13 5.19
N VAL A 46 5.12 13.01 4.69
CA VAL A 46 5.35 13.74 3.43
C VAL A 46 5.55 15.21 3.74
N ASP A 47 6.55 15.84 3.13
CA ASP A 47 6.82 17.25 3.33
C ASP A 47 5.76 18.10 2.61
N ASN A 48 4.75 18.56 3.36
CA ASN A 48 3.68 19.41 2.85
C ASN A 48 3.00 20.20 3.99
N ALA A 49 2.21 21.21 3.60
CA ALA A 49 1.49 22.06 4.54
C ALA A 49 0.61 21.28 5.54
N ARG A 50 0.00 20.17 5.11
CA ARG A 50 -0.82 19.32 5.98
C ARG A 50 0.01 18.60 7.03
N PHE A 51 1.21 18.14 6.70
CA PHE A 51 2.14 17.55 7.66
C PHE A 51 2.59 18.59 8.69
N HIS A 52 3.04 19.77 8.24
CA HIS A 52 3.46 20.86 9.12
C HIS A 52 2.34 21.33 10.06
N GLY A 53 1.09 21.38 9.58
CA GLY A 53 -0.07 21.66 10.42
C GLY A 53 -0.31 20.62 11.52
N VAL A 54 -0.10 19.33 11.23
CA VAL A 54 -0.21 18.26 12.23
C VAL A 54 0.93 18.33 13.25
N ILE A 55 2.15 18.64 12.81
CA ILE A 55 3.29 18.81 13.71
C ILE A 55 3.06 19.98 14.67
N LYS A 56 2.60 21.14 14.15
CA LYS A 56 2.26 22.29 14.98
C LYS A 56 1.21 21.95 16.04
N ALA A 57 0.09 21.35 15.62
CA ALA A 57 -0.98 20.98 16.56
C ALA A 57 -0.52 19.98 17.63
N ARG A 58 0.43 19.09 17.30
CA ARG A 58 1.03 18.17 18.27
C ARG A 58 1.96 18.87 19.24
N ALA A 59 2.82 19.75 18.74
CA ALA A 59 3.71 20.56 19.56
C ALA A 59 2.91 21.38 20.57
N ASP A 60 1.83 22.03 20.13
CA ASP A 60 0.91 22.80 20.97
C ASP A 60 0.26 21.91 22.06
N ALA A 61 -0.18 20.70 21.70
CA ALA A 61 -0.84 19.79 22.63
C ALA A 61 0.13 19.11 23.62
N SER A 62 1.40 18.94 23.26
CA SER A 62 2.37 18.20 24.07
C SER A 62 3.40 19.06 24.78
N GLY A 63 3.45 20.36 24.48
CA GLY A 63 4.48 21.29 24.98
C GLY A 63 5.89 21.02 24.45
N ARG A 64 6.03 20.25 23.36
CA ARG A 64 7.34 19.95 22.75
C ARG A 64 7.61 20.92 21.60
N THR A 65 8.88 21.02 21.19
CA THR A 65 9.22 21.80 20.00
C THR A 65 8.73 21.09 18.72
N PRO A 66 8.43 21.83 17.63
CA PRO A 66 8.09 21.24 16.34
C PRO A 66 9.15 20.25 15.83
N GLU A 67 10.43 20.54 16.07
CA GLU A 67 11.55 19.71 15.65
C GLU A 67 11.53 18.35 16.37
N ALA A 68 11.30 18.35 17.68
CA ALA A 68 11.16 17.12 18.45
C ALA A 68 9.95 16.27 18.00
N GLU A 69 8.85 16.92 17.60
CA GLU A 69 7.68 16.23 17.03
C GLU A 69 7.98 15.61 15.65
N ILE A 70 8.79 16.26 14.83
CA ILE A 70 9.25 15.71 13.55
C ILE A 70 10.13 14.49 13.79
N ASP A 71 11.08 14.57 14.72
CA ASP A 71 11.96 13.44 15.07
C ASP A 71 11.15 12.24 15.57
N LEU A 72 10.15 12.48 16.42
CA LEU A 72 9.22 11.44 16.88
C LEU A 72 8.40 10.85 15.72
N ALA A 73 7.93 11.68 14.78
CA ALA A 73 7.18 11.22 13.61
C ALA A 73 8.04 10.39 12.64
N LEU A 74 9.36 10.63 12.62
CA LEU A 74 10.34 9.91 11.80
C LEU A 74 11.00 8.74 12.55
N ALA A 75 10.73 8.56 13.84
CA ALA A 75 11.36 7.55 14.69
C ALA A 75 11.22 6.12 14.14
N SER A 76 10.09 5.79 13.51
CA SER A 76 9.87 4.47 12.89
C SER A 76 10.41 4.33 11.46
N GLN A 77 10.89 5.42 10.84
CA GLN A 77 11.41 5.40 9.48
C GLN A 77 12.92 5.15 9.50
N SER A 78 13.45 4.29 8.63
CA SER A 78 14.89 4.02 8.57
C SER A 78 15.70 5.17 7.99
N VAL A 79 15.15 5.87 6.98
CA VAL A 79 15.85 6.94 6.24
C VAL A 79 15.83 8.29 6.98
N LYS A 80 15.00 8.43 8.03
CA LYS A 80 14.89 9.64 8.86
C LYS A 80 14.69 10.94 8.06
N LYS A 81 13.96 10.85 6.95
CA LYS A 81 13.69 11.99 6.05
C LYS A 81 12.23 11.99 5.64
N LEU A 82 11.66 13.19 5.53
CA LEU A 82 10.35 13.37 4.93
C LEU A 82 10.38 12.95 3.46
N VAL A 83 9.29 12.32 3.04
CA VAL A 83 9.07 11.95 1.65
C VAL A 83 8.75 13.21 0.87
N ASP A 84 9.47 13.43 -0.21
CA ASP A 84 9.20 14.52 -1.13
C ASP A 84 8.01 14.19 -2.06
N MET A 85 7.25 15.23 -2.41
CA MET A 85 6.04 15.11 -3.22
C MET A 85 6.35 14.72 -4.67
N GLU A 86 7.50 15.15 -5.22
CA GLU A 86 7.90 14.80 -6.59
C GLU A 86 8.17 13.30 -6.70
N GLY A 87 8.83 12.71 -5.72
CA GLY A 87 9.05 11.26 -5.65
C GLY A 87 7.74 10.46 -5.65
N ILE A 88 6.72 10.94 -4.92
CA ILE A 88 5.39 10.30 -4.92
C ILE A 88 4.73 10.44 -6.30
N ALA A 89 4.81 11.61 -6.92
CA ALA A 89 4.27 11.86 -8.26
C ALA A 89 4.96 10.99 -9.33
N ALA A 90 6.28 10.84 -9.26
CA ALA A 90 7.04 9.96 -10.12
C ALA A 90 6.62 8.49 -9.97
N LEU A 91 6.42 8.03 -8.74
CA LEU A 91 5.91 6.67 -8.48
C LEU A 91 4.48 6.46 -9.00
N ALA A 92 3.62 7.46 -8.87
CA ALA A 92 2.26 7.42 -9.42
C ALA A 92 2.29 7.31 -10.96
N ARG A 93 3.14 8.10 -11.62
CA ARG A 93 3.35 8.02 -13.07
C ARG A 93 3.88 6.65 -13.48
N PHE A 94 4.93 6.16 -12.83
CA PHE A 94 5.50 4.83 -13.08
C PHE A 94 4.43 3.72 -12.95
N SER A 95 3.62 3.81 -11.91
CA SER A 95 2.54 2.83 -11.66
C SER A 95 1.43 2.89 -12.71
N ALA A 96 1.23 4.03 -13.37
CA ALA A 96 0.20 4.24 -14.39
C ALA A 96 0.65 3.80 -15.80
N VAL A 97 1.95 3.81 -16.09
CA VAL A 97 2.47 3.40 -17.41
C VAL A 97 2.07 1.95 -17.71
N THR A 98 1.45 1.74 -18.87
CA THR A 98 1.16 0.40 -19.39
C THR A 98 2.48 -0.31 -19.63
N TRP A 99 2.79 -1.32 -18.80
CA TRP A 99 3.73 -2.36 -19.23
C TRP A 99 3.06 -3.05 -20.42
N ALA A 100 3.53 -2.77 -21.63
CA ALA A 100 3.06 -3.42 -22.83
C ALA A 100 3.44 -4.91 -22.74
N LEU A 101 2.59 -5.71 -22.11
CA LEU A 101 2.62 -7.15 -22.32
C LEU A 101 2.30 -7.35 -23.81
N PRO A 102 3.10 -8.12 -24.57
CA PRO A 102 2.74 -8.50 -25.92
C PRO A 102 1.31 -9.02 -25.91
N SER A 103 0.46 -8.47 -26.77
CA SER A 103 -0.97 -8.78 -26.81
C SER A 103 -1.16 -10.28 -26.98
N ARG A 104 -1.35 -11.01 -25.88
CA ARG A 104 -1.95 -12.34 -25.94
C ARG A 104 -3.39 -12.12 -26.37
N ASP A 105 -3.69 -12.58 -27.58
CA ASP A 105 -5.02 -12.54 -28.17
C ASP A 105 -6.09 -12.96 -27.14
N ARG A 106 -6.93 -11.99 -26.78
CA ARG A 106 -7.86 -12.04 -25.65
C ARG A 106 -9.15 -12.81 -25.98
N ARG A 107 -9.36 -13.21 -27.24
CA ARG A 107 -10.65 -13.76 -27.70
C ARG A 107 -10.85 -15.26 -27.51
N SER A 108 -9.85 -16.02 -27.04
CA SER A 108 -9.94 -17.49 -26.99
C SER A 108 -10.31 -18.12 -25.64
N ARG A 109 -10.49 -17.35 -24.57
CA ARG A 109 -10.88 -17.90 -23.25
C ARG A 109 -12.32 -17.56 -22.89
N SER A 110 -13.23 -18.35 -23.46
CA SER A 110 -14.60 -18.54 -22.99
C SER A 110 -14.61 -18.84 -21.48
N THR A 111 -15.24 -17.96 -20.69
CA THR A 111 -16.16 -18.17 -19.53
C THR A 111 -16.14 -19.43 -18.66
N ALA A 112 -15.09 -20.24 -18.62
CA ALA A 112 -14.92 -21.30 -17.63
C ALA A 112 -13.83 -20.89 -16.64
N MET A 113 -14.21 -20.52 -15.42
CA MET A 113 -13.29 -20.67 -14.29
C MET A 113 -12.89 -22.15 -14.28
N PRO A 114 -11.61 -22.52 -14.46
CA PRO A 114 -11.20 -23.88 -14.14
C PRO A 114 -11.50 -24.02 -12.65
N LYS A 115 -12.35 -24.98 -12.27
CA LYS A 115 -12.47 -25.38 -10.88
C LYS A 115 -11.05 -25.55 -10.37
N LEU A 116 -10.69 -24.80 -9.34
CA LEU A 116 -9.43 -24.95 -8.63
C LEU A 116 -9.50 -26.36 -7.99
N GLN A 117 -9.17 -27.40 -8.76
CA GLN A 117 -8.90 -28.68 -8.17
C GLN A 117 -7.60 -28.51 -7.39
N PRO A 118 -7.58 -28.83 -6.09
CA PRO A 118 -6.34 -28.74 -5.32
C PRO A 118 -5.35 -29.70 -5.97
N SER A 119 -4.31 -29.15 -6.59
CA SER A 119 -3.17 -29.94 -7.01
C SER A 119 -2.54 -30.53 -5.75
N PRO A 120 -2.27 -31.84 -5.67
CA PRO A 120 -1.55 -32.39 -4.53
C PRO A 120 -0.16 -31.76 -4.54
N CYS A 121 0.12 -30.96 -3.51
CA CYS A 121 1.45 -30.46 -3.22
C CYS A 121 2.31 -31.68 -2.83
N VAL A 122 2.94 -32.31 -3.83
CA VAL A 122 3.91 -33.39 -3.60
C VAL A 122 5.22 -32.73 -3.16
N ILE A 123 5.29 -32.37 -1.88
CA ILE A 123 6.55 -32.14 -1.18
C ILE A 123 6.68 -33.30 -0.19
N PRO A 124 7.63 -34.22 -0.36
CA PRO A 124 7.81 -35.32 0.57
C PRO A 124 8.21 -34.76 1.94
N GLY A 125 7.38 -35.00 2.96
CA GLY A 125 7.82 -34.93 4.36
C GLY A 125 7.65 -33.61 5.13
N ARG A 126 6.77 -32.68 4.73
CA ARG A 126 6.36 -31.57 5.62
C ARG A 126 4.85 -31.44 5.73
N VAL A 127 4.35 -31.69 6.95
CA VAL A 127 2.97 -31.44 7.37
C VAL A 127 2.75 -29.92 7.38
N CYS A 128 1.83 -29.43 6.57
CA CYS A 128 1.33 -28.05 6.68
C CYS A 128 0.37 -27.97 7.87
N CYS A 129 0.86 -27.49 9.01
CA CYS A 129 0.08 -26.87 10.07
C CYS A 129 0.92 -25.70 10.61
N ASP A 130 0.54 -24.49 10.19
CA ASP A 130 0.61 -23.16 10.84
C ASP A 130 0.71 -22.04 9.80
#